data_AF-A0A377ZFT3-F1
#
_entry.id   AF-A0A377ZFT3-F1
#
_cell.length_a   1.000
_cell.length_b   1.000
_cell.length_c   1.000
_cell.angle_alpha   90.00
_cell.angle_beta   90.00
_cell.angle_gamma   90.00
#
_symmetry.space_group_name_H-M   'P 1'
#
loop_
_entity.id
_entity.type
_entity.pdbx_description
1 polymer ?
#
loop_
_entity_poly.entity_id
_entity_poly.type
_entity_poly.pdbx_seq_one_letter_code
_entity_poly.pdbx_strand_id
1 'polypeptide(L)'
;MIGEETKAQILEKEGRLPDAVIACVGGGSNAIGMFADFIEETNVGLIGVEPAGHGIESGEHGAPLKHGRVGIYFGMKSPMMQTADGQIEESYSISAGLDFPSVGPQHAFLKQHRSR
;
A
#
# COMPACT_ATOMS: atom_id res chain seq x y z
N MET A 1 1.27 15.96 10.41
CA MET A 1 1.16 14.99 9.27
C MET A 1 -0.08 14.11 9.50
N ILE A 2 -0.62 13.43 8.49
CA ILE A 2 -1.95 12.73 8.59
C ILE A 2 -2.04 11.77 9.79
N GLY A 3 -1.06 10.88 9.99
CA GLY A 3 -1.06 9.90 11.08
C GLY A 3 -0.94 10.52 12.47
N GLU A 4 -0.13 11.57 12.61
CA GLU A 4 0.05 12.34 13.86
C GLU A 4 -1.27 12.97 14.32
N GLU A 5 -1.96 13.66 13.40
CA GLU A 5 -3.27 14.25 13.67
C GLU A 5 -4.30 13.18 14.01
N THR A 6 -4.30 12.07 13.26
CA THR A 6 -5.21 10.93 13.52
C THR A 6 -4.98 10.33 14.90
N LYS A 7 -3.72 10.13 15.31
CA LYS A 7 -3.37 9.59 16.62
C LYS A 7 -3.81 10.52 17.75
N ALA A 8 -3.60 11.83 17.62
CA ALA A 8 -4.06 12.80 18.61
C ALA A 8 -5.59 12.79 18.72
N GLN A 9 -6.29 12.85 17.58
CA GLN A 9 -7.75 12.91 17.53
C GLN A 9 -8.42 11.65 18.07
N ILE A 10 -7.90 10.46 17.76
CA ILE A 10 -8.50 9.21 18.21
C ILE A 10 -8.29 8.98 19.72
N LEU A 11 -7.14 9.41 20.27
CA LEU A 11 -6.91 9.39 21.71
C LEU A 11 -7.84 10.35 22.46
N GLU A 12 -8.07 11.56 21.92
CA GLU A 12 -9.01 12.52 22.49
C GLU A 12 -10.45 11.99 22.50
N LYS A 13 -10.88 11.37 21.39
CA LYS A 13 -12.28 10.94 21.19
C LYS A 13 -12.61 9.61 21.85
N GLU A 14 -11.70 8.65 21.78
CA GLU A 14 -11.95 7.25 22.14
C GLU A 14 -11.11 6.78 23.34
N GLY A 15 -10.16 7.59 23.83
CA GLY A 15 -9.31 7.25 24.98
C GLY A 15 -8.35 6.08 24.73
N ARG A 16 -8.19 5.63 23.48
CA ARG A 16 -7.34 4.51 23.08
C ARG A 16 -6.85 4.65 21.64
N LEU A 17 -5.83 3.88 21.28
CA LEU A 17 -5.41 3.71 19.89
C LEU A 17 -6.45 2.89 19.10
N PRO A 18 -6.54 3.08 17.77
CA PRO A 18 -7.46 2.32 16.93
C PRO A 18 -6.97 0.87 16.81
N ASP A 19 -7.89 -0.06 16.57
CA ASP A 19 -7.53 -1.46 16.31
C ASP A 19 -6.80 -1.61 14.97
N ALA A 20 -7.13 -0.77 13.99
CA ALA A 20 -6.42 -0.68 12.71
C ALA A 20 -6.59 0.71 12.07
N VAL A 21 -5.62 1.07 11.23
CA VAL A 21 -5.72 2.17 10.26
C VAL A 21 -5.67 1.61 8.84
N ILE A 22 -6.51 2.16 7.97
CA ILE A 22 -6.77 1.62 6.63
C ILE A 22 -6.60 2.74 5.60
N ALA A 23 -5.88 2.47 4.52
CA ALA A 23 -5.66 3.43 3.45
C ALA A 23 -5.47 2.75 2.09
N CYS A 24 -5.87 3.41 1.01
CA CYS A 24 -5.67 2.91 -0.35
C CYS A 24 -4.22 3.08 -0.82
N VAL A 25 -3.75 2.15 -1.63
CA VAL A 25 -2.36 2.07 -2.10
C VAL A 25 -2.34 2.01 -3.62
N GLY A 26 -2.11 3.17 -4.25
CA GLY A 26 -1.51 3.25 -5.59
C GLY A 26 0.01 3.35 -5.44
N GLY A 27 0.58 4.54 -5.66
CA GLY A 27 1.97 4.81 -5.30
C GLY A 27 2.27 4.74 -3.79
N GLY A 28 1.25 5.00 -2.94
CA GLY A 28 1.30 4.75 -1.49
C GLY A 28 1.52 5.97 -0.58
N SER A 29 1.49 7.20 -1.10
CA SER A 29 1.76 8.42 -0.33
C SER A 29 0.75 8.68 0.80
N ASN A 30 -0.55 8.61 0.53
CA ASN A 30 -1.58 8.81 1.55
C ASN A 30 -1.49 7.72 2.64
N ALA A 31 -1.28 6.47 2.23
CA ALA A 31 -1.19 5.34 3.15
C ALA A 31 0.02 5.44 4.06
N ILE A 32 1.20 5.79 3.53
CA ILE A 32 2.37 5.95 4.39
C ILE A 32 2.26 7.19 5.30
N GLY A 33 1.59 8.25 4.83
CA GLY A 33 1.27 9.42 5.64
C GLY A 33 0.36 9.09 6.83
N MET A 34 -0.60 8.16 6.65
CA MET A 34 -1.43 7.63 7.73
C MET A 34 -0.62 6.69 8.64
N PHE A 35 0.12 5.75 8.07
CA PHE A 35 0.79 4.69 8.82
C PHE A 35 1.99 5.17 9.63
N ALA A 36 2.70 6.22 9.21
CA ALA A 36 3.99 6.62 9.76
C ALA A 36 4.03 6.64 11.30
N ASP A 37 3.04 7.28 11.93
CA ASP A 37 2.97 7.40 13.38
C ASP A 37 2.50 6.13 14.08
N PHE A 38 1.88 5.19 13.38
CA PHE A 38 1.43 3.91 13.92
C PHE A 38 2.40 2.76 13.66
N ILE A 39 3.52 2.99 12.94
CA ILE A 39 4.49 1.93 12.62
C ILE A 39 5.02 1.26 13.89
N GLU A 40 5.33 1.99 14.95
CA GLU A 40 5.85 1.39 16.19
C GLU A 40 4.75 0.86 17.12
N GLU A 41 3.49 1.19 16.87
CA GLU A 41 2.34 0.76 17.67
C GLU A 41 1.91 -0.67 17.28
N THR A 42 2.61 -1.67 17.82
CA THR A 42 2.44 -3.11 17.44
C THR A 42 1.02 -3.69 17.61
N ASN A 43 0.15 -3.00 18.35
CA ASN A 43 -1.24 -3.38 18.55
C ASN A 43 -2.20 -2.76 17.52
N VAL A 44 -1.72 -1.86 16.66
CA VAL A 44 -2.51 -1.20 15.62
C VAL A 44 -2.24 -1.89 14.28
N GLY A 45 -3.28 -2.42 13.66
CA GLY A 45 -3.20 -3.00 12.32
C GLY A 45 -2.94 -1.92 11.25
N LEU A 46 -2.02 -2.20 10.32
CA LEU A 46 -1.74 -1.33 9.17
C LEU A 46 -2.24 -2.00 7.89
N ILE A 47 -3.39 -1.55 7.36
CA ILE A 47 -4.06 -2.22 6.24
C ILE A 47 -3.99 -1.33 4.99
N GLY A 48 -3.11 -1.71 4.05
CA GLY A 48 -3.05 -1.13 2.71
C GLY A 48 -3.99 -1.86 1.75
N VAL A 49 -4.75 -1.11 0.94
CA VAL A 49 -5.71 -1.66 -0.02
C VAL A 49 -5.33 -1.27 -1.46
N GLU A 50 -4.91 -2.25 -2.26
CA GLU A 50 -4.60 -2.08 -3.69
C GLU A 50 -5.85 -2.31 -4.56
N PRO A 51 -5.95 -1.69 -5.75
CA PRO A 51 -7.08 -1.92 -6.66
C PRO A 51 -7.04 -3.32 -7.29
N ALA A 52 -8.14 -4.06 -7.16
CA ALA A 52 -8.32 -5.36 -7.81
C ALA A 52 -8.80 -5.27 -9.27
N GLY A 53 -9.09 -4.06 -9.78
CA GLY A 53 -9.58 -3.84 -11.14
C GLY A 53 -10.83 -4.67 -11.48
N HIS A 54 -10.80 -5.43 -12.57
CA HIS A 54 -11.87 -6.37 -12.94
C HIS A 54 -11.83 -7.70 -12.16
N GLY A 55 -10.90 -7.82 -11.20
CA GLY A 55 -10.62 -9.02 -10.42
C GLY A 55 -9.18 -9.46 -10.60
N ILE A 56 -8.54 -9.94 -9.54
CA ILE A 56 -7.12 -10.34 -9.61
C ILE A 56 -6.86 -11.40 -10.69
N GLU A 57 -7.76 -12.37 -10.81
CA GLU A 57 -7.64 -13.49 -11.76
C GLU A 57 -7.76 -13.06 -13.23
N SER A 58 -8.26 -11.85 -13.53
CA SER A 58 -8.31 -11.37 -14.93
C SER A 58 -6.95 -10.86 -15.43
N GLY A 59 -6.01 -10.56 -14.53
CA GLY A 59 -4.78 -9.83 -14.82
C GLY A 59 -4.96 -8.32 -14.99
N GLU A 60 -6.19 -7.82 -15.08
CA GLU A 60 -6.51 -6.40 -15.19
C GLU A 60 -6.73 -5.79 -13.79
N HIS A 61 -5.62 -5.53 -13.10
CA HIS A 61 -5.60 -4.97 -11.74
C HIS A 61 -4.41 -4.04 -11.51
N GLY A 62 -4.30 -3.44 -10.33
CA GLY A 62 -3.13 -2.65 -9.91
C GLY A 62 -2.62 -3.06 -8.53
N ALA A 63 -2.45 -4.36 -8.29
CA ALA A 63 -2.06 -4.94 -7.01
C ALA A 63 -0.63 -5.55 -6.98
N PRO A 64 0.42 -4.79 -7.34
CA PRO A 64 1.78 -5.29 -7.44
C PRO A 64 2.38 -5.76 -6.10
N LEU A 65 1.93 -5.22 -4.96
CA LEU A 65 2.50 -5.56 -3.66
C LEU A 65 2.22 -7.02 -3.29
N LYS A 66 1.01 -7.53 -3.59
CA LYS A 66 0.66 -8.95 -3.37
C LYS A 66 0.81 -9.84 -4.59
N HIS A 67 0.56 -9.35 -5.80
CA HIS A 67 0.46 -10.17 -7.02
C HIS A 67 1.55 -9.88 -8.07
N GLY A 68 2.45 -8.93 -7.79
CA GLY A 68 3.61 -8.65 -8.62
C GLY A 68 4.88 -9.38 -8.20
N ARG A 69 5.99 -9.00 -8.83
CA ARG A 69 7.36 -9.46 -8.49
C ARG A 69 8.27 -8.27 -8.29
N VAL A 70 9.32 -8.41 -7.48
CA VAL A 70 10.31 -7.35 -7.29
C VAL A 70 11.08 -7.12 -8.60
N GLY A 71 11.19 -5.87 -9.01
CA GLY A 71 11.98 -5.44 -10.17
C GLY A 71 12.62 -4.08 -9.93
N ILE A 72 13.22 -3.50 -10.98
CA ILE A 72 13.74 -2.13 -10.97
C ILE A 72 13.04 -1.35 -12.07
N TYR A 73 12.27 -0.34 -11.67
CA TYR A 73 11.50 0.54 -12.53
C TYR A 73 11.30 1.86 -11.80
N PHE A 74 11.11 2.96 -12.54
CA PHE A 74 10.82 4.28 -11.98
C PHE A 74 11.84 4.73 -10.89
N GLY A 75 13.12 4.39 -11.08
CA GLY A 75 14.21 4.79 -10.17
C GLY A 75 14.26 4.04 -8.83
N MET A 76 13.46 2.99 -8.65
CA MET A 76 13.39 2.24 -7.38
C MET A 76 13.38 0.72 -7.59
N LYS A 77 13.81 -0.02 -6.56
CA LYS A 77 13.62 -1.46 -6.46
C LYS A 77 12.40 -1.73 -5.58
N SER A 78 11.33 -2.26 -6.18
CA SER A 78 10.05 -2.48 -5.50
C SER A 78 9.23 -3.57 -6.22
N PRO A 79 8.16 -4.13 -5.63
CA PRO A 79 7.21 -4.95 -6.35
C PRO A 79 6.55 -4.21 -7.51
N MET A 80 6.37 -4.90 -8.62
CA MET A 80 5.70 -4.39 -9.83
C MET A 80 5.02 -5.52 -10.60
N MET A 81 4.02 -5.16 -11.39
CA MET A 81 3.42 -6.02 -12.41
C MET A 81 4.38 -6.08 -13.61
N GLN A 82 4.77 -7.28 -14.00
CA GLN A 82 5.80 -7.50 -15.02
C GLN A 82 5.70 -8.89 -15.64
N THR A 83 5.93 -8.94 -16.95
CA THR A 83 5.91 -10.18 -17.74
C THR A 83 7.08 -11.09 -17.35
N ALA A 84 7.05 -12.35 -17.81
CA ALA A 84 8.13 -13.31 -17.53
C ALA A 84 9.53 -12.79 -17.91
N ASP A 85 9.63 -12.01 -19.00
CA ASP A 85 10.87 -11.42 -19.51
C ASP A 85 11.24 -10.08 -18.84
N GLY A 86 10.45 -9.63 -17.86
CA GLY A 86 10.70 -8.40 -17.09
C GLY A 86 10.23 -7.12 -17.77
N GLN A 87 9.36 -7.20 -18.79
CA GLN A 87 8.67 -6.03 -19.32
C GLN A 87 7.62 -5.55 -18.31
N ILE A 88 7.47 -4.24 -18.14
CA ILE A 88 6.46 -3.67 -17.24
C ILE A 88 5.08 -3.92 -17.84
N GLU A 89 4.18 -4.51 -17.05
CA GLU A 89 2.79 -4.72 -17.45
C GLU A 89 1.97 -3.46 -17.21
N GLU A 90 0.91 -3.30 -18.01
CA GLU A 90 -0.11 -2.29 -17.76
C GLU A 90 -0.96 -2.72 -16.56
N SER A 91 -1.16 -1.81 -15.62
CA SER A 91 -2.16 -1.98 -14.57
C SER A 91 -3.54 -1.59 -15.09
N TYR A 92 -4.57 -1.96 -14.32
CA TYR A 92 -5.91 -1.46 -14.54
C TYR A 92 -6.62 -1.15 -13.22
N SER A 93 -7.30 0.00 -13.19
CA SER A 93 -8.24 0.38 -12.14
C SER A 93 -9.24 1.38 -12.70
N ILE A 94 -10.52 1.26 -12.34
CA ILE A 94 -11.52 2.31 -12.63
C ILE A 94 -11.12 3.67 -12.01
N SER A 95 -10.35 3.64 -10.91
CA SER A 95 -9.83 4.83 -10.24
C SER A 95 -8.42 5.14 -10.73
N ALA A 96 -8.29 6.18 -11.55
CA ALA A 96 -7.02 6.63 -12.14
C ALA A 96 -5.91 6.86 -11.10
N GLY A 97 -6.24 7.34 -9.90
CA GLY A 97 -5.24 7.57 -8.83
C GLY A 97 -4.61 6.30 -8.25
N LEU A 98 -5.15 5.12 -8.57
CA LEU A 98 -4.64 3.82 -8.15
C LEU A 98 -4.07 3.00 -9.31
N ASP A 99 -4.21 3.47 -10.55
CA ASP A 99 -3.76 2.78 -11.75
C ASP A 99 -2.26 2.97 -11.96
N PHE A 100 -1.47 2.22 -11.18
CA PHE A 100 -0.01 2.25 -11.23
C PHE A 100 0.55 0.84 -11.04
N PRO A 101 1.45 0.36 -11.93
CA PRO A 101 1.90 -1.03 -11.93
C PRO A 101 3.00 -1.33 -10.89
N SER A 102 3.26 -0.44 -9.94
CA SER A 102 4.25 -0.63 -8.87
C SER A 102 3.79 0.05 -7.58
N VAL A 103 4.63 0.06 -6.55
CA VAL A 103 4.30 0.59 -5.23
C VAL A 103 5.55 1.16 -4.57
N GLY A 104 5.42 2.15 -3.68
CA GLY A 104 6.56 2.69 -2.95
C GLY A 104 7.30 1.63 -2.10
N PRO A 105 8.64 1.66 -2.03
CA PRO A 105 9.45 0.59 -1.41
C PRO A 105 9.24 0.46 0.10
N GLN A 106 8.77 1.52 0.78
CA GLN A 106 8.45 1.44 2.20
C GLN A 106 7.25 0.52 2.48
N HIS A 107 6.26 0.46 1.59
CA HIS A 107 5.16 -0.52 1.70
C HIS A 107 5.66 -1.94 1.45
N ALA A 108 6.58 -2.13 0.51
CA ALA A 108 7.25 -3.42 0.28
C ALA A 108 8.01 -3.89 1.53
N PHE A 109 8.75 -2.98 2.16
CA PHE A 109 9.46 -3.25 3.42
C PHE A 109 8.49 -3.61 4.56
N LEU A 110 7.43 -2.82 4.76
CA LEU A 110 6.44 -3.06 5.81
C LEU A 110 5.69 -4.38 5.58
N LYS A 111 5.33 -4.73 4.34
CA LYS A 111 4.75 -6.05 4.03
C LYS A 111 5.67 -7.19 4.48
N GLN A 112 6.97 -7.07 4.26
CA GLN A 112 7.92 -8.13 4.63
C GLN A 112 8.15 -8.24 6.15
N HIS A 113 8.08 -7.13 6.89
CA HIS A 113 8.52 -7.08 8.30
C HIS A 113 7.38 -6.86 9.31
N ARG A 114 6.19 -6.46 8.85
CA ARG A 114 5.02 -6.09 9.67
C ARG A 114 3.72 -6.74 9.20
N SER A 115 3.73 -7.61 8.17
CA SER A 115 2.50 -8.35 7.80
C SER A 115 2.10 -9.32 8.91
N ARG A 116 1.01 -8.99 9.59
CA ARG A 116 0.12 -9.93 10.26
C ARG A 116 -1.13 -10.11 9.41
#